data_AF-A0A7E4VBK9-F1
#
_entry.id   AF-A0A7E4VBK9-F1
#
_cell.length_a   1.000
_cell.length_b   1.000
_cell.length_c   1.000
_cell.angle_alpha   90.00
_cell.angle_beta   90.00
_cell.angle_gamma   90.00
#
_symmetry.space_group_name_H-M   'P 1'
#
loop_
_entity.id
_entity.type
_entity.pdbx_description
1 polymer ?
#
loop_
_entity_poly.entity_id
_entity_poly.type
_entity_poly.pdbx_seq_one_letter_code
_entity_poly.pdbx_strand_id
1 'polypeptide(L)'
;MDDELNKLEREYESILNTTLDSTQNSVRLLENSEKLATNTSQDLQIQREKLERTEKNLDEIHSATHETQLNLNSLSSVFTGYFKNLFVKAPPKEAVSSIVGTPSPKVNNIGYNSTQWSPSNASTLSATSQKAMKGTKLESVNNEIEENVSLMSSKLGRLRELGMALGSEIHSQNELLDRIQTKTDRNEAIVRAQDGQIKKMLG
;
A
#
# COMPACT_ATOMS: atom_id res chain seq x y z
N MET A 1 23.55 41.75 -42.53
CA MET A 1 22.32 40.94 -42.59
C MET A 1 22.66 39.45 -42.50
N ASP A 2 23.70 38.98 -43.20
CA ASP A 2 24.09 37.56 -43.15
C ASP A 2 24.66 37.10 -41.79
N ASP A 3 25.36 37.96 -41.06
CA ASP A 3 25.90 37.62 -39.73
C ASP A 3 24.81 37.37 -38.67
N GLU A 4 23.68 38.07 -38.79
CA GLU A 4 22.54 37.96 -37.87
C GLU A 4 21.74 36.67 -38.11
N LEU A 5 21.59 36.30 -39.39
CA LEU A 5 20.99 35.04 -39.82
C LEU A 5 21.81 33.82 -39.36
N ASN A 6 23.13 33.86 -39.57
CA ASN A 6 24.05 32.80 -39.12
C ASN A 6 24.06 32.64 -37.59
N LYS A 7 23.91 33.75 -36.84
CA LYS A 7 23.86 33.71 -35.38
C LYS A 7 22.55 33.06 -34.89
N LEU A 8 21.43 33.41 -35.50
CA LEU A 8 20.13 32.85 -35.17
C LEU A 8 20.06 31.35 -35.45
N GLU A 9 20.63 30.90 -36.57
CA GLU A 9 20.68 29.48 -36.93
C GLU A 9 21.48 28.66 -35.90
N ARG A 10 22.65 29.15 -35.47
CA ARG A 10 23.46 28.49 -34.42
C ARG A 10 22.75 28.44 -33.08
N GLU A 11 22.04 29.50 -32.70
CA GLU A 11 21.27 29.53 -31.47
C GLU A 11 20.15 28.47 -31.50
N TYR A 12 19.50 28.33 -32.64
CA TYR A 12 18.45 27.34 -32.86
C TYR A 12 18.99 25.91 -32.78
N GLU A 13 20.13 25.62 -33.42
CA GLU A 13 20.82 24.33 -33.32
C GLU A 13 21.21 24.00 -31.87
N SER A 14 21.72 24.98 -31.13
CA SER A 14 22.12 24.81 -29.73
C SER A 14 20.93 24.44 -28.84
N ILE A 15 19.78 25.12 -29.02
CA ILE A 15 18.57 24.85 -28.24
C ILE A 15 18.06 23.44 -28.51
N LEU A 16 18.07 22.99 -29.76
CA LEU A 16 17.60 21.66 -30.11
C LEU A 16 18.49 20.56 -29.59
N ASN A 17 19.81 20.68 -29.72
CA ASN A 17 20.73 19.69 -29.17
C ASN A 17 20.58 19.58 -27.65
N THR A 18 20.47 20.72 -26.96
CA THR A 18 20.22 20.76 -25.51
C THR A 18 18.87 20.11 -25.15
N THR A 19 17.84 20.35 -25.96
CA THR A 19 16.52 19.75 -25.77
C THR A 19 16.57 18.25 -25.98
N LEU A 20 17.27 17.79 -27.02
CA LEU A 20 17.45 16.37 -27.30
C LEU A 20 18.12 15.65 -26.12
N ASP A 21 19.26 16.15 -25.66
CA ASP A 21 19.98 15.59 -24.51
C ASP A 21 19.09 15.52 -23.26
N SER A 22 18.31 16.58 -23.01
CA SER A 22 17.36 16.64 -21.90
C SER A 22 16.26 15.58 -22.03
N THR A 23 15.68 15.41 -23.22
CA THR A 23 14.65 14.38 -23.46
C THR A 23 15.19 12.97 -23.31
N GLN A 24 16.39 12.68 -23.84
CA GLN A 24 17.05 11.39 -23.71
C GLN A 24 17.34 11.05 -22.24
N ASN A 25 17.86 12.00 -21.46
CA ASN A 25 18.07 11.79 -20.04
C ASN A 25 16.74 11.58 -19.28
N SER A 26 15.69 12.29 -19.66
CA SER A 26 14.36 12.14 -19.06
C SER A 26 13.76 10.77 -19.34
N VAL A 27 13.85 10.27 -20.59
CA VAL A 27 13.43 8.89 -20.95
C VAL A 27 14.15 7.87 -20.07
N ARG A 28 15.48 7.98 -19.95
CA ARG A 28 16.30 7.09 -19.11
C ARG A 28 15.88 7.15 -17.63
N LEU A 29 15.56 8.33 -17.12
CA LEU A 29 15.08 8.49 -15.74
C LEU A 29 13.73 7.81 -15.53
N LEU A 30 12.81 7.94 -16.49
CA LEU A 30 11.51 7.30 -16.44
C LEU A 30 11.62 5.78 -16.49
N GLU A 31 12.54 5.23 -17.28
CA GLU A 31 12.81 3.79 -17.32
C GLU A 31 13.34 3.25 -16.00
N ASN A 32 14.28 3.96 -15.38
CA ASN A 32 14.78 3.59 -14.06
C ASN A 32 13.67 3.67 -13.00
N SER A 33 12.79 4.68 -13.11
CA SER A 33 11.66 4.86 -12.21
C SER A 33 10.62 3.74 -12.38
N GLU A 34 10.33 3.33 -13.62
CA GLU A 34 9.40 2.23 -13.92
C GLU A 34 9.95 0.93 -13.33
N LYS A 35 11.23 0.61 -13.57
CA LYS A 35 11.89 -0.56 -12.98
C LYS A 35 11.86 -0.55 -11.45
N LEU A 36 12.12 0.61 -10.84
CA LEU A 36 12.04 0.76 -9.39
C LEU A 36 10.62 0.50 -8.90
N ALA A 37 9.61 1.11 -9.51
CA ALA A 37 8.21 0.93 -9.15
C ALA A 37 7.74 -0.53 -9.31
N THR A 38 8.18 -1.22 -10.36
CA THR A 38 7.88 -2.65 -10.53
C THR A 38 8.50 -3.51 -9.44
N ASN A 39 9.74 -3.23 -9.04
CA ASN A 39 10.40 -3.96 -7.96
C ASN A 39 9.70 -3.68 -6.62
N THR A 40 9.37 -2.42 -6.34
CA THR A 40 8.61 -2.05 -5.14
C THR A 40 7.24 -2.73 -5.11
N SER A 41 6.56 -2.89 -6.24
CA SER A 41 5.28 -3.61 -6.32
C SER A 41 5.44 -5.07 -5.92
N GLN A 42 6.50 -5.74 -6.39
CA GLN A 42 6.82 -7.11 -5.99
C GLN A 42 7.12 -7.20 -4.48
N ASP A 43 7.91 -6.27 -3.95
CA ASP A 43 8.22 -6.21 -2.52
C ASP A 43 6.96 -6.02 -1.67
N LEU A 44 6.02 -5.17 -2.10
CA LEU A 44 4.73 -4.99 -1.43
C LEU A 44 3.88 -6.27 -1.46
N GLN A 45 3.87 -7.01 -2.56
CA GLN A 45 3.16 -8.30 -2.62
C GLN A 45 3.74 -9.32 -1.63
N ILE A 46 5.06 -9.41 -1.54
CA ILE A 46 5.74 -10.29 -0.57
C ILE A 46 5.43 -9.84 0.87
N GLN A 47 5.43 -8.53 1.14
CA GLN A 47 5.06 -7.99 2.45
C GLN A 47 3.62 -8.32 2.81
N ARG A 48 2.69 -8.15 1.87
CA ARG A 48 1.29 -8.54 2.06
C ARG A 48 1.15 -10.00 2.47
N GLU A 49 1.82 -10.92 1.78
CA GLU A 49 1.77 -12.34 2.11
C GLU A 49 2.25 -12.62 3.55
N LYS A 50 3.30 -11.92 3.99
CA LYS A 50 3.80 -12.03 5.38
C LYS A 50 2.77 -11.53 6.39
N LEU A 51 2.10 -10.40 6.09
CA LEU A 51 1.06 -9.86 6.95
C LEU A 51 -0.16 -10.80 7.01
N GLU A 52 -0.60 -11.36 5.88
CA GLU A 52 -1.72 -12.31 5.83
C GLU A 52 -1.41 -13.60 6.60
N ARG A 53 -0.18 -14.13 6.48
CA ARG A 53 0.28 -15.24 7.33
C ARG A 53 0.28 -14.89 8.81
N THR A 54 0.70 -13.67 9.15
CA THR A 54 0.69 -13.20 10.54
C THR A 54 -0.73 -13.10 11.09
N GLU A 55 -1.65 -12.54 10.31
CA GLU A 55 -3.08 -12.47 10.67
C GLU A 55 -3.65 -13.87 10.91
N LYS A 56 -3.38 -14.82 10.02
CA LYS A 56 -3.82 -16.21 10.16
C LYS A 56 -3.25 -16.88 11.42
N ASN A 57 -1.96 -16.71 11.69
CA ASN A 57 -1.33 -17.26 12.88
C ASN A 57 -1.95 -16.70 14.16
N LEU A 58 -2.34 -15.42 14.18
CA LEU A 58 -3.06 -14.82 15.31
C LEU A 58 -4.45 -15.44 15.48
N ASP A 59 -5.16 -15.74 14.40
CA ASP A 59 -6.45 -16.44 14.49
C ASP A 59 -6.29 -17.87 15.03
N GLU A 60 -5.23 -18.58 14.61
CA GLU A 60 -4.89 -19.91 15.13
C GLU A 60 -4.57 -19.86 16.63
N ILE A 61 -3.77 -18.89 17.08
CA ILE A 61 -3.48 -18.68 18.50
C ILE A 61 -4.78 -18.44 19.26
N HIS A 62 -5.65 -17.54 18.78
CA HIS A 62 -6.92 -17.26 19.43
C HIS A 62 -7.78 -18.52 19.60
N SER A 63 -7.84 -19.37 18.56
CA SER A 63 -8.57 -20.65 18.61
C SER A 63 -7.95 -21.63 19.61
N ALA A 64 -6.63 -21.82 19.57
CA ALA A 64 -5.91 -22.72 20.47
C ALA A 64 -6.05 -22.26 21.94
N THR A 65 -5.97 -20.96 22.18
CA THR A 65 -6.23 -20.35 23.48
C THR A 65 -7.67 -20.59 23.92
N HIS A 66 -8.66 -20.49 23.04
CA HIS A 66 -10.04 -20.80 23.38
C HIS A 66 -10.24 -22.26 23.81
N GLU A 67 -9.68 -23.22 23.08
CA GLU A 67 -9.70 -24.64 23.45
C GLU A 67 -8.97 -24.88 24.78
N THR A 68 -7.81 -24.24 24.96
CA THR A 68 -7.05 -24.29 26.21
C THR A 68 -7.90 -23.81 27.38
N GLN A 69 -8.70 -22.76 27.22
CA GLN A 69 -9.59 -22.26 28.28
C GLN A 69 -10.63 -23.30 28.70
N LEU A 70 -11.23 -24.01 27.74
CA LEU A 70 -12.21 -25.07 28.04
C LEU A 70 -11.56 -26.21 28.82
N ASN A 71 -10.35 -26.60 28.43
CA ASN A 71 -9.58 -27.63 29.12
C ASN A 71 -9.12 -27.18 30.52
N LEU A 72 -8.73 -25.91 30.71
CA LEU A 72 -8.39 -25.39 32.03
C LEU A 72 -9.62 -25.33 32.95
N ASN A 73 -10.79 -24.94 32.42
CA ASN A 73 -12.04 -24.92 33.17
C ASN A 73 -12.44 -26.34 33.62
N SER A 74 -12.24 -27.35 32.77
CA SER A 74 -12.53 -28.74 33.14
C SER A 74 -11.57 -29.28 34.21
N LEU A 75 -10.27 -28.96 34.12
CA LEU A 75 -9.26 -29.36 35.12
C LEU A 75 -9.46 -28.69 36.49
N SER A 76 -9.81 -27.40 36.52
CA SER A 76 -10.16 -26.68 37.76
C SER A 76 -11.34 -27.33 38.49
N SER A 77 -12.34 -27.81 37.73
CA SER A 77 -13.54 -28.44 38.29
C SER A 77 -13.25 -29.80 38.94
N VAL A 78 -12.30 -30.58 38.42
CA VAL A 78 -11.97 -31.90 38.98
C VAL A 78 -11.12 -31.77 40.24
N PHE A 79 -10.13 -30.88 40.23
CA PHE A 79 -9.25 -30.69 41.39
C PHE A 79 -9.99 -30.02 42.56
N THR A 80 -10.83 -29.02 42.30
CA THR A 80 -11.59 -28.33 43.37
C THR A 80 -12.77 -29.18 43.89
N GLY A 81 -13.38 -30.01 43.03
CA GLY A 81 -14.54 -30.85 43.39
C GLY A 81 -14.20 -32.02 44.31
N TYR A 82 -13.02 -32.63 44.17
CA TYR A 82 -12.60 -33.73 45.04
C TYR A 82 -12.17 -33.27 46.45
N PHE A 83 -11.74 -32.01 46.62
CA PHE A 83 -11.36 -31.47 47.94
C PHE A 83 -12.46 -30.67 48.66
N LYS A 84 -13.50 -30.20 47.97
CA LYS A 84 -14.57 -29.38 48.60
C LYS A 84 -15.89 -30.12 48.91
N ASN A 85 -16.09 -31.36 48.48
CA ASN A 85 -17.35 -32.08 48.77
C ASN A 85 -17.48 -32.63 50.21
N LEU A 86 -16.76 -32.03 51.17
CA LEU A 86 -16.89 -32.30 52.62
C LEU A 86 -17.38 -31.09 53.43
N PHE A 87 -17.51 -29.90 52.83
CA PHE A 87 -18.05 -28.73 53.53
C PHE A 87 -19.03 -27.93 52.66
N VAL A 88 -20.25 -27.85 53.19
CA VAL A 88 -21.32 -26.86 52.99
C VAL A 88 -22.61 -27.38 52.33
N LYS A 89 -23.68 -27.20 53.12
CA LYS A 89 -25.09 -27.57 53.00
C LYS A 89 -25.89 -26.35 52.49
N ALA A 90 -26.56 -26.51 51.32
CA ALA A 90 -27.83 -25.96 50.75
C ALA A 90 -28.50 -24.64 51.24
N PRO A 91 -29.55 -24.05 50.57
CA PRO A 91 -29.88 -23.77 49.14
C PRO A 91 -30.45 -22.31 48.92
N PRO A 92 -31.41 -21.99 47.99
CA PRO A 92 -31.27 -21.26 46.70
C PRO A 92 -32.00 -19.87 46.62
N LYS A 93 -31.95 -19.15 45.47
CA LYS A 93 -33.02 -18.25 44.92
C LYS A 93 -32.70 -17.54 43.57
N GLU A 94 -33.57 -17.80 42.59
CA GLU A 94 -34.23 -17.00 41.51
C GLU A 94 -33.67 -15.72 40.83
N ALA A 95 -33.86 -15.69 39.48
CA ALA A 95 -34.24 -14.61 38.52
C ALA A 95 -33.37 -13.31 38.42
N VAL A 96 -33.23 -12.53 37.33
CA VAL A 96 -34.06 -12.15 36.17
C VAL A 96 -33.17 -11.47 35.07
N SER A 97 -33.75 -11.34 33.87
CA SER A 97 -33.33 -10.68 32.61
C SER A 97 -32.79 -9.23 32.68
N SER A 98 -31.97 -8.76 31.71
CA SER A 98 -32.37 -7.70 30.72
C SER A 98 -31.24 -7.07 29.84
N ILE A 99 -31.53 -7.01 28.52
CA ILE A 99 -31.53 -5.86 27.54
C ILE A 99 -30.29 -5.17 26.88
N VAL A 100 -30.50 -4.86 25.57
CA VAL A 100 -29.96 -3.81 24.64
C VAL A 100 -28.59 -4.08 23.97
N GLY A 101 -28.30 -3.86 22.67
CA GLY A 101 -29.04 -3.34 21.51
C GLY A 101 -28.10 -2.63 20.49
N THR A 102 -28.10 -3.10 19.23
CA THR A 102 -27.97 -2.35 17.94
C THR A 102 -26.67 -1.57 17.54
N PRO A 103 -26.48 -1.10 16.28
CA PRO A 103 -25.42 -1.58 15.37
C PRO A 103 -24.39 -0.51 14.89
N SER A 104 -23.52 -0.94 13.97
CA SER A 104 -22.39 -0.30 13.27
C SER A 104 -22.46 1.20 12.90
N PRO A 105 -21.31 1.79 12.54
CA PRO A 105 -21.28 2.56 11.28
C PRO A 105 -20.10 2.22 10.36
N LYS A 106 -20.42 2.26 9.06
CA LYS A 106 -19.52 2.22 7.91
C LYS A 106 -18.79 3.57 7.79
N VAL A 107 -17.53 3.55 7.36
CA VAL A 107 -16.81 4.78 6.97
C VAL A 107 -16.54 4.75 5.47
N ASN A 108 -16.83 5.90 4.87
CA ASN A 108 -16.83 6.17 3.45
C ASN A 108 -15.43 6.33 2.87
N ASN A 109 -15.33 5.85 1.64
CA ASN A 109 -14.29 6.03 0.64
C ASN A 109 -13.84 7.50 0.51
N ILE A 110 -12.56 7.78 0.80
CA ILE A 110 -11.92 9.07 0.51
C ILE A 110 -11.48 9.03 -0.95
N GLY A 111 -12.20 9.75 -1.80
CA GLY A 111 -11.83 9.97 -3.19
C GLY A 111 -10.57 10.82 -3.28
N TYR A 112 -9.48 10.20 -3.74
CA TYR A 112 -8.30 10.93 -4.17
C TYR A 112 -8.67 11.71 -5.45
N ASN A 113 -8.86 13.03 -5.31
CA ASN A 113 -8.89 13.94 -6.45
C ASN A 113 -7.49 13.96 -7.08
N SER A 114 -7.25 13.05 -8.02
CA SER A 114 -6.07 13.12 -8.87
C SER A 114 -6.25 14.32 -9.79
N THR A 115 -5.45 15.37 -9.61
CA THR A 115 -5.24 16.39 -10.62
C THR A 115 -4.91 15.68 -11.93
N GLN A 116 -5.81 15.81 -12.90
CA GLN A 116 -5.68 15.26 -14.23
C GLN A 116 -4.59 16.06 -14.95
N TRP A 117 -3.40 15.46 -15.04
CA TRP A 117 -2.38 15.96 -15.94
C TRP A 117 -2.87 15.70 -17.37
N SER A 118 -3.35 16.75 -18.02
CA SER A 118 -3.80 16.71 -19.40
C SER A 118 -2.60 17.01 -20.30
N PRO A 119 -2.10 16.06 -21.12
CA PRO A 119 -1.03 16.30 -22.07
C PRO A 119 -1.63 16.97 -23.31
N SER A 120 -2.24 18.14 -23.14
CA SER A 120 -2.72 18.91 -24.29
C SER A 120 -1.61 19.87 -24.72
N ASN A 121 -0.94 19.49 -25.80
CA ASN A 121 -0.03 20.28 -26.63
C ASN A 121 1.41 20.41 -26.10
N ALA A 122 2.11 19.28 -25.97
CA ALA A 122 3.58 19.28 -25.96
C ALA A 122 4.11 19.40 -27.39
N SER A 123 3.73 20.47 -28.10
CA SER A 123 4.46 20.89 -29.30
C SER A 123 5.68 21.65 -28.81
N THR A 124 6.84 21.02 -28.86
CA THR A 124 8.12 21.62 -28.42
C THR A 124 8.50 22.85 -29.23
N LEU A 125 7.88 23.06 -30.40
CA LEU A 125 8.06 24.22 -31.27
C LEU A 125 6.73 24.72 -31.86
N SER A 126 6.67 26.02 -32.17
CA SER A 126 5.57 26.62 -32.92
C SER A 126 5.52 26.06 -34.36
N ALA A 127 4.31 25.92 -34.91
CA ALA A 127 4.10 25.48 -36.30
C ALA A 127 4.87 26.33 -37.34
N THR A 128 5.16 27.59 -37.00
CA THR A 128 5.98 28.49 -37.82
C THR A 128 7.44 28.04 -37.88
N SER A 129 7.99 27.59 -36.75
CA SER A 129 9.38 27.12 -36.67
C SER A 129 9.55 25.73 -37.28
N GLN A 130 8.55 24.85 -37.14
CA GLN A 130 8.53 23.55 -37.85
C GLN A 130 8.60 23.71 -39.38
N LYS A 131 7.94 24.73 -39.95
CA LYS A 131 8.02 25.02 -41.39
C LYS A 131 9.38 25.54 -41.83
N ALA A 132 10.08 26.30 -40.98
CA ALA A 132 11.41 26.83 -41.27
C ALA A 132 12.50 25.75 -41.24
N MET A 133 12.26 24.66 -40.52
CA MET A 133 13.21 23.55 -40.35
C MET A 133 13.06 22.42 -41.37
N LYS A 134 11.96 22.42 -42.12
CA LYS A 134 11.59 21.35 -43.05
C LYS A 134 12.62 21.23 -44.18
N GLY A 135 13.22 20.06 -44.35
CA GLY A 135 14.27 19.78 -45.34
C GLY A 135 15.71 19.97 -44.84
N THR A 136 15.91 20.22 -43.55
CA THR A 136 17.26 20.40 -42.94
C THR A 136 17.61 19.26 -41.99
N LYS A 137 18.89 19.13 -41.60
CA LYS A 137 19.35 18.22 -40.53
C LYS A 137 18.62 18.46 -39.19
N LEU A 138 18.02 19.62 -39.06
CA LEU A 138 17.27 20.06 -37.90
C LEU A 138 15.90 19.37 -37.77
N GLU A 139 15.31 18.95 -38.90
CA GLU A 139 14.06 18.17 -38.92
C GLU A 139 14.23 16.79 -38.28
N SER A 140 15.36 16.11 -38.51
CA SER A 140 15.60 14.79 -37.90
C SER A 140 15.75 14.88 -36.38
N VAL A 141 16.45 15.91 -35.89
CA VAL A 141 16.61 16.15 -34.45
C VAL A 141 15.26 16.47 -33.81
N ASN A 142 14.44 17.31 -34.47
CA ASN A 142 13.10 17.61 -33.97
C ASN A 142 12.20 16.36 -33.93
N ASN A 143 12.27 15.51 -34.95
CA ASN A 143 11.50 14.25 -34.98
C ASN A 143 11.92 13.31 -33.83
N GLU A 144 13.21 13.22 -33.51
CA GLU A 144 13.70 12.43 -32.38
C GLU A 144 13.22 13.00 -31.04
N ILE A 145 13.20 14.34 -30.88
CA ILE A 145 12.64 15.00 -29.70
C ILE A 145 11.14 14.68 -29.57
N GLU A 146 10.37 14.78 -30.64
CA GLU A 146 8.93 14.46 -30.62
C GLU A 146 8.67 12.99 -30.26
N GLU A 147 9.47 12.06 -30.80
CA GLU A 147 9.42 10.65 -30.44
C GLU A 147 9.75 10.43 -28.96
N ASN A 148 10.84 11.03 -28.45
CA ASN A 148 11.22 10.94 -27.05
C ASN A 148 10.13 11.50 -26.13
N VAL A 149 9.53 12.64 -26.46
CA VAL A 149 8.44 13.24 -25.68
C VAL A 149 7.20 12.35 -25.68
N SER A 150 6.85 11.75 -26.81
CA SER A 150 5.75 10.78 -26.89
C SER A 150 6.01 9.56 -26.00
N LEU A 151 7.24 9.02 -26.05
CA LEU A 151 7.67 7.92 -25.20
C LEU A 151 7.63 8.29 -23.71
N MET A 152 8.09 9.49 -23.36
CA MET A 152 8.01 10.01 -22.00
C MET A 152 6.55 10.10 -21.51
N SER A 153 5.64 10.59 -22.34
CA SER A 153 4.20 10.67 -22.01
C SER A 153 3.62 9.28 -21.71
N SER A 154 3.94 8.29 -22.54
CA SER A 154 3.53 6.90 -22.33
C SER A 154 4.10 6.31 -21.03
N LYS A 155 5.40 6.48 -20.77
CA LYS A 155 6.06 6.00 -19.54
C LYS A 155 5.50 6.69 -18.29
N LEU A 156 5.21 7.99 -18.37
CA LEU A 156 4.54 8.74 -17.28
C LEU A 156 3.13 8.21 -17.00
N GLY A 157 2.37 7.85 -18.05
CA GLY A 157 1.08 7.19 -17.90
C GLY A 157 1.17 5.87 -17.14
N ARG A 158 2.12 5.01 -17.51
CA ARG A 158 2.41 3.76 -16.80
C ARG A 158 2.86 3.98 -15.36
N LEU A 159 3.77 4.92 -15.14
CA LEU A 159 4.24 5.27 -13.80
C LEU A 159 3.11 5.78 -12.90
N ARG A 160 2.17 6.54 -13.46
CA ARG A 160 0.96 6.97 -12.74
C ARG A 160 0.11 5.76 -12.34
N GLU A 161 -0.13 4.83 -13.25
CA GLU A 161 -0.89 3.61 -12.96
C GLU A 161 -0.22 2.79 -11.86
N LEU A 162 1.10 2.54 -11.97
CA LEU A 162 1.89 1.88 -10.94
C LEU A 162 1.82 2.62 -9.60
N GLY A 163 1.99 3.95 -9.61
CA GLY A 163 1.91 4.77 -8.40
C GLY A 163 0.55 4.68 -7.71
N MET A 164 -0.55 4.66 -8.47
CA MET A 164 -1.90 4.47 -7.94
C MET A 164 -2.08 3.07 -7.34
N ALA A 165 -1.60 2.03 -8.02
CA ALA A 165 -1.66 0.65 -7.54
C ALA A 165 -0.83 0.47 -6.24
N LEU A 166 0.41 0.98 -6.22
CA LEU A 166 1.27 0.98 -5.04
C LEU A 166 0.61 1.71 -3.86
N GLY A 167 0.01 2.89 -4.11
CA GLY A 167 -0.70 3.65 -3.09
C GLY A 167 -1.90 2.90 -2.52
N SER A 168 -2.70 2.26 -3.38
CA SER A 168 -3.84 1.43 -2.95
C SER A 168 -3.39 0.21 -2.14
N GLU A 169 -2.31 -0.44 -2.54
CA GLU A 169 -1.75 -1.61 -1.86
C GLU A 169 -1.22 -1.22 -0.47
N ILE A 170 -0.52 -0.09 -0.34
CA ILE A 170 -0.07 0.43 0.96
C ILE A 170 -1.25 0.72 1.87
N HIS A 171 -2.32 1.35 1.36
CA HIS A 171 -3.52 1.60 2.16
C HIS A 171 -4.16 0.30 2.65
N SER A 172 -4.28 -0.71 1.78
CA SER A 172 -4.82 -2.02 2.14
C SER A 172 -3.94 -2.73 3.19
N GLN A 173 -2.62 -2.64 3.06
CA GLN A 173 -1.68 -3.20 4.04
C GLN A 173 -1.75 -2.47 5.39
N ASN A 174 -1.98 -1.16 5.41
CA ASN A 174 -2.20 -0.42 6.67
C ASN A 174 -3.46 -0.90 7.39
N GLU A 175 -4.57 -1.10 6.68
CA GLU A 175 -5.78 -1.67 7.30
C GLU A 175 -5.54 -3.10 7.82
N LEU A 176 -4.71 -3.90 7.13
CA LEU A 176 -4.30 -5.23 7.59
C LEU A 176 -3.44 -5.15 8.86
N LEU A 177 -2.51 -4.21 8.93
CA LEU A 177 -1.71 -3.96 10.14
C LEU A 177 -2.58 -3.58 11.34
N ASP A 178 -3.57 -2.73 11.17
CA ASP A 178 -4.50 -2.34 12.26
C ASP A 178 -5.28 -3.55 12.80
N ARG A 179 -5.72 -4.46 11.91
CA ARG A 179 -6.36 -5.72 12.31
C ARG A 179 -5.40 -6.64 13.05
N ILE A 180 -4.18 -6.80 12.53
CA ILE A 180 -3.13 -7.60 13.17
C ILE A 180 -2.82 -7.06 14.57
N GLN A 181 -2.69 -5.74 14.73
CA GLN A 181 -2.45 -5.12 16.02
C GLN A 181 -3.59 -5.43 17.01
N THR A 182 -4.84 -5.23 16.59
CA THR A 182 -6.01 -5.52 17.43
C THR A 182 -6.08 -7.01 17.84
N LYS A 183 -5.79 -7.92 16.91
CA LYS A 183 -5.74 -9.37 17.19
C LYS A 183 -4.59 -9.73 18.13
N THR A 184 -3.43 -9.09 17.96
CA THR A 184 -2.24 -9.30 18.79
C THR A 184 -2.53 -8.89 20.24
N ASP A 185 -3.06 -7.68 20.46
CA ASP A 185 -3.38 -7.18 21.81
C ASP A 185 -4.40 -8.09 22.51
N ARG A 186 -5.42 -8.55 21.77
CA ARG A 186 -6.42 -9.50 22.29
C ARG A 186 -5.77 -10.83 22.69
N ASN A 187 -4.97 -11.42 21.80
CA ASN A 187 -4.31 -12.69 22.07
C ASN A 187 -3.35 -12.60 23.25
N GLU A 188 -2.57 -11.52 23.33
CA GLU A 188 -1.67 -11.27 24.45
C GLU A 188 -2.43 -11.23 25.79
N ALA A 189 -3.55 -10.50 25.85
CA ALA A 189 -4.35 -10.42 27.06
C ALA A 189 -4.88 -11.78 27.50
N ILE A 190 -5.36 -12.62 26.57
CA ILE A 190 -5.90 -13.94 26.92
C ILE A 190 -4.78 -14.89 27.34
N VAL A 191 -3.66 -14.94 26.61
CA VAL A 191 -2.53 -15.79 26.95
C VAL A 191 -1.98 -15.43 28.34
N ARG A 192 -1.82 -14.15 28.67
CA ARG A 192 -1.41 -13.70 30.02
C ARG A 192 -2.39 -14.16 31.10
N ALA A 193 -3.70 -14.08 30.84
CA ALA A 193 -4.71 -14.54 31.79
C ALA A 193 -4.64 -16.06 32.03
N GLN A 194 -4.44 -16.84 30.97
CA GLN A 194 -4.29 -18.30 31.04
C GLN A 194 -3.02 -18.72 31.77
N ASP A 195 -1.89 -18.08 31.48
CA ASP A 195 -0.63 -18.34 32.18
C ASP A 195 -0.79 -18.11 33.69
N GLY A 196 -1.48 -17.03 34.08
CA GLY A 196 -1.82 -16.76 35.48
C GLY A 196 -2.74 -17.81 36.12
N GLN A 197 -3.70 -18.36 35.37
CA GLN A 197 -4.56 -19.45 35.85
C GLN A 197 -3.78 -20.75 36.03
N ILE A 198 -2.96 -21.12 35.05
CA ILE A 198 -2.09 -22.30 35.09
C ILE A 198 -1.17 -22.22 36.30
N LYS A 199 -0.50 -21.08 36.50
CA LYS A 199 0.39 -20.87 37.66
C LYS A 199 -0.31 -21.07 39.01
N LYS A 200 -1.58 -20.65 39.13
CA LYS A 200 -2.40 -20.88 40.32
C LYS A 200 -2.86 -22.32 40.51
N MET A 201 -2.87 -23.14 39.44
CA MET A 201 -3.19 -24.56 39.55
C MET A 201 -1.97 -25.42 39.90
N LEU A 202 -0.75 -24.96 39.57
CA LEU A 202 0.49 -25.70 39.85
C LEU A 202 1.15 -25.36 41.19
N GLY A 203 0.79 -24.24 41.82
CA GLY A 203 1.30 -23.82 43.13
C GLY A 203 0.20 -23.77 44.17
#